data_AF-A0A2J4JGQ2-F1
#
_entry.id   AF-A0A2J4JGQ2-F1
#
_cell.length_a   1.000
_cell.length_b   1.000
_cell.length_c   1.000
_cell.angle_alpha   90.00
_cell.angle_beta   90.00
_cell.angle_gamma   90.00
#
_symmetry.space_group_name_H-M   'P 1'
#
loop_
_entity.id
_entity.type
_entity.pdbx_description
1 polymer ?
#
loop_
_entity_poly.entity_id
_entity_poly.type
_entity_poly.pdbx_seq_one_letter_code
_entity_poly.pdbx_strand_id
1 'polypeptide(L)'
;MKRTRGDESDSSSAGERLLGVITGWSKTVIATMLVLSLILGNGILLLEEEASLEQFEADLEEADEYDAAQERFGVEANETTTQVVLRGDDVLSNESLLETLAFQRELRENETVRESLVEDDPFQGLSEIVATASVQGDEADLVEDRFEDLENESEALEADVDTAVELIDEARDLREANEENELAYELEAIDEEVYEFERARLEDEAAAVEDRAQDAFADEEYEAFEKLLVNASEAQGELFRLGVRHEFDGLDDEEFERRTAELGVQLEGIYDA
;
A
#
# COMPACT_ATOMS: atom_id res chain seq x y z
N MET A 1 80.85 103.99 -8.33
CA MET A 1 81.09 103.05 -9.46
C MET A 1 79.75 102.50 -9.94
N LYS A 2 79.49 102.62 -11.25
CA LYS A 2 78.57 101.89 -12.19
C LYS A 2 77.15 101.49 -11.72
N ARG A 3 76.05 102.07 -12.26
CA ARG A 3 75.35 101.85 -13.57
C ARG A 3 74.36 100.65 -13.53
N THR A 4 73.04 100.87 -13.52
CA THR A 4 72.03 100.88 -14.63
C THR A 4 71.50 99.53 -15.11
N ARG A 5 70.15 99.46 -15.29
CA ARG A 5 69.34 98.54 -16.15
C ARG A 5 69.42 97.05 -15.76
N GLY A 6 68.36 96.25 -15.76
CA GLY A 6 67.02 96.29 -16.34
C GLY A 6 66.62 94.82 -16.58
N ASP A 7 65.36 94.61 -16.96
CA ASP A 7 64.83 93.47 -17.71
C ASP A 7 63.92 92.47 -16.98
N GLU A 8 62.74 92.37 -17.59
CA GLU A 8 61.66 91.41 -17.42
C GLU A 8 62.14 89.97 -17.66
N SER A 9 61.48 88.97 -17.08
CA SER A 9 60.96 87.77 -17.79
C SER A 9 60.64 86.57 -16.85
N ASP A 10 59.47 86.00 -17.14
CA ASP A 10 59.16 84.57 -17.17
C ASP A 10 59.08 83.74 -15.88
N SER A 11 57.88 83.82 -15.29
CA SER A 11 57.26 82.72 -14.55
C SER A 11 56.68 81.61 -15.47
N SER A 12 57.35 81.24 -16.57
CA SER A 12 56.87 80.16 -17.47
C SER A 12 57.76 78.90 -17.49
N SER A 13 58.88 78.87 -16.74
CA SER A 13 59.91 77.84 -17.00
C SER A 13 59.66 76.45 -16.40
N ALA A 14 58.63 76.22 -15.58
CA ALA A 14 58.35 74.88 -15.04
C ALA A 14 57.43 74.04 -15.95
N GLY A 15 56.40 74.65 -16.54
CA GLY A 15 55.45 73.97 -17.45
C GLY A 15 56.05 73.66 -18.81
N GLU A 16 56.89 74.56 -19.33
CA GLU A 16 57.48 74.41 -20.68
C GLU A 16 58.66 73.42 -20.70
N ARG A 17 59.30 73.17 -19.55
CA ARG A 17 60.36 72.15 -19.44
C ARG A 17 59.82 70.72 -19.48
N LEU A 18 58.60 70.49 -19.00
CA LEU A 18 57.92 69.19 -19.15
C LEU A 18 57.46 68.94 -20.58
N LEU A 19 57.12 69.99 -21.32
CA LEU A 19 56.73 69.91 -22.73
C LEU A 19 57.93 69.74 -23.69
N GLY A 20 59.12 70.23 -23.30
CA GLY A 20 60.34 70.08 -24.10
C GLY A 20 60.98 68.68 -24.08
N VAL A 21 60.76 67.89 -23.03
CA VAL A 21 61.32 66.51 -22.94
C VAL A 21 60.42 65.50 -23.66
N ILE A 22 59.10 65.70 -23.64
CA ILE A 22 58.13 64.82 -24.31
C ILE A 22 58.20 64.95 -25.85
N THR A 23 58.61 66.10 -26.37
CA THR A 23 58.64 66.35 -27.82
C THR A 23 59.87 65.77 -28.54
N GLY A 24 60.92 65.37 -27.82
CA GLY A 24 62.12 64.78 -28.43
C GLY A 24 62.05 63.27 -28.69
N TRP A 25 61.17 62.55 -28.00
CA TRP A 25 61.11 61.07 -27.99
C TRP A 25 59.76 60.51 -28.45
N SER A 26 58.97 61.31 -29.16
CA SER A 26 57.65 60.94 -29.69
C SER A 26 57.66 59.58 -30.39
N LYS A 27 58.70 59.26 -31.17
CA LYS A 27 58.79 57.97 -31.87
C LYS A 27 59.04 56.78 -30.94
N THR A 28 59.89 56.94 -29.93
CA THR A 28 60.22 55.88 -28.97
C THR A 28 59.04 55.61 -28.04
N VAL A 29 58.39 56.67 -27.54
CA VAL A 29 57.22 56.54 -26.66
C VAL A 29 56.05 55.89 -27.39
N ILE A 30 55.76 56.34 -28.62
CA ILE A 30 54.68 55.72 -29.44
C ILE A 30 55.02 54.26 -29.76
N ALA A 31 56.28 53.93 -30.08
CA ALA A 31 56.69 52.55 -30.31
C ALA A 31 56.55 51.68 -29.05
N THR A 32 56.96 52.18 -27.88
CA THR A 32 56.80 51.47 -26.61
C THR A 32 55.32 51.27 -26.25
N MET A 33 54.49 52.30 -26.47
CA MET A 33 53.05 52.21 -26.21
C MET A 33 52.38 51.23 -27.17
N LEU A 34 52.79 51.19 -28.45
CA LEU A 34 52.32 50.20 -29.42
C LEU A 34 52.74 48.78 -29.07
N VAL A 35 53.97 48.57 -28.58
CA VAL A 35 54.43 47.25 -28.13
C VAL A 35 53.65 46.81 -26.89
N LEU A 36 53.44 47.71 -25.92
CA LEU A 36 52.60 47.43 -24.76
C LEU A 36 51.15 47.13 -25.15
N SER A 37 50.57 47.88 -26.09
CA SER A 37 49.24 47.59 -26.63
C SER A 37 49.19 46.27 -27.40
N LEU A 38 50.28 45.85 -28.05
CA LEU A 38 50.33 44.54 -28.71
C LEU A 38 50.40 43.41 -27.68
N ILE A 39 51.17 43.59 -26.60
CA ILE A 39 51.28 42.61 -25.51
C ILE A 39 49.93 42.48 -24.76
N LEU A 40 49.30 43.60 -24.43
CA LEU A 40 48.01 43.64 -23.73
C LEU A 40 46.84 43.25 -24.65
N GLY A 41 46.90 43.62 -25.94
CA GLY A 41 45.85 43.35 -26.92
C GLY A 41 45.75 41.88 -27.36
N ASN A 42 46.82 41.10 -27.22
CA ASN A 42 46.78 39.65 -27.44
C ASN A 42 46.12 38.89 -26.27
N GLY A 43 45.89 39.53 -25.11
CA GLY A 43 45.27 38.87 -23.96
C GLY A 43 43.75 38.69 -24.06
N ILE A 44 43.08 39.41 -24.97
CA ILE A 44 41.60 39.45 -25.04
C ILE A 44 41.03 38.32 -25.90
N LEU A 45 41.83 37.73 -26.81
CA LEU A 45 41.34 36.68 -27.72
C LEU A 45 41.18 35.29 -27.07
N LEU A 46 41.57 35.12 -25.80
CA LEU A 46 41.43 33.86 -25.06
C LEU A 46 40.35 33.90 -23.96
N LEU A 47 39.51 34.94 -23.93
CA LEU A 47 38.33 34.93 -23.07
C LEU A 47 37.19 34.27 -23.86
N GLU A 48 36.96 32.98 -23.61
CA GLU A 48 35.64 32.40 -23.83
C GLU A 48 34.68 33.15 -22.89
N GLU A 49 33.66 33.81 -23.46
CA GLU A 49 32.58 34.45 -22.69
C GLU A 49 31.75 33.37 -22.00
N GLU A 50 32.23 32.86 -20.86
CA GLU A 50 31.36 32.29 -19.84
C GLU A 50 30.71 33.46 -19.11
N ALA A 51 29.62 33.97 -19.68
CA ALA A 51 28.66 34.77 -18.94
C ALA A 51 27.81 33.83 -18.06
N SER A 52 28.46 33.18 -17.09
CA SER A 52 27.79 32.49 -15.99
C SER A 52 27.84 33.39 -14.75
N LEU A 53 26.95 33.15 -13.80
CA LEU A 53 26.59 34.01 -12.68
C LEU A 53 27.72 34.37 -11.67
N GLU A 54 28.99 34.06 -11.93
CA GLU A 54 30.08 34.16 -10.95
C GLU A 54 30.47 35.61 -10.57
N GLN A 55 30.00 36.62 -11.32
CA GLN A 55 30.25 38.04 -11.03
C GLN A 55 29.36 38.64 -9.93
N PHE A 56 28.46 37.87 -9.33
CA PHE A 56 27.66 38.27 -8.16
C PHE A 56 28.03 37.54 -6.87
N GLU A 57 29.03 36.65 -6.88
CA GLU A 57 29.57 35.99 -5.68
C GLU A 57 30.69 36.84 -5.07
N ALA A 58 30.32 37.90 -4.35
CA ALA A 58 31.12 38.32 -3.21
C ALA A 58 30.72 37.42 -2.04
N ASP A 59 31.66 36.96 -1.21
CA ASP A 59 31.37 36.19 0.02
C ASP A 59 30.21 36.82 0.79
N LEU A 60 29.01 36.27 0.60
CA LEU A 60 27.74 36.73 1.12
C LEU A 60 27.23 35.62 2.03
N GLU A 61 26.75 35.98 3.22
CA GLU A 61 26.22 35.05 4.22
C GLU A 61 25.07 34.20 3.63
N GLU A 62 24.40 34.72 2.60
CA GLU A 62 23.39 34.05 1.79
C GLU A 62 23.93 32.85 0.97
N ALA A 63 25.22 32.84 0.60
CA ALA A 63 25.85 31.71 -0.09
C ALA A 63 26.13 30.55 0.89
N ASP A 64 26.62 30.87 2.09
CA ASP A 64 26.83 29.88 3.16
C ASP A 64 25.49 29.26 3.62
N GLU A 65 24.42 30.05 3.70
CA GLU A 65 23.07 29.55 4.01
C GLU A 65 22.49 28.70 2.87
N TYR A 66 22.74 29.08 1.61
CA TYR A 66 22.35 28.29 0.44
C TYR A 66 23.07 26.94 0.41
N ASP A 67 24.38 26.91 0.69
CA ASP A 67 25.16 25.68 0.78
C ASP A 67 24.70 24.80 1.94
N ALA A 68 24.41 25.39 3.10
CA ALA A 68 23.85 24.66 4.25
C ALA A 68 22.43 24.12 3.98
N ALA A 69 21.64 24.82 3.17
CA ALA A 69 20.32 24.35 2.73
C ALA A 69 20.46 23.22 1.70
N GLN A 70 21.37 23.34 0.74
CA GLN A 70 21.70 22.29 -0.22
C GLN A 70 22.27 21.04 0.45
N GLU A 71 23.13 21.17 1.46
CA GLU A 71 23.67 20.02 2.21
C GLU A 71 22.58 19.26 2.98
N ARG A 72 21.55 19.96 3.46
CA ARG A 72 20.48 19.37 4.28
C ARG A 72 19.26 18.91 3.50
N PHE A 73 18.94 19.61 2.42
CA PHE A 73 17.68 19.47 1.68
C PHE A 73 17.88 19.39 0.16
N GLY A 74 19.11 19.55 -0.32
CA GLY A 74 19.42 19.40 -1.73
C GLY A 74 19.30 17.95 -2.14
N VAL A 75 18.43 17.70 -3.11
CA VAL A 75 18.49 16.50 -3.94
C VAL A 75 19.67 16.66 -4.91
N GLU A 76 20.55 15.66 -5.04
CA GLU A 76 21.55 15.58 -6.13
C GLU A 76 20.86 15.32 -7.48
N ALA A 77 19.84 16.10 -7.79
CA ALA A 77 18.99 15.95 -8.94
C ALA A 77 19.53 16.82 -10.07
N ASN A 78 20.13 16.20 -11.09
CA ASN A 78 20.31 16.81 -12.42
C ASN A 78 18.95 16.92 -13.14
N GLU A 79 17.95 17.49 -12.47
CA GLU A 79 16.58 17.56 -12.94
C GLU A 79 16.27 18.97 -13.45
N THR A 80 15.59 19.04 -14.59
CA THR A 80 15.11 20.30 -15.14
C THR A 80 13.60 20.38 -14.93
N THR A 81 13.14 21.29 -14.07
CA THR A 81 11.70 21.50 -13.84
C THR A 81 11.10 22.34 -14.96
N THR A 82 10.08 21.81 -15.64
CA THR A 82 9.25 22.56 -16.59
C THR A 82 7.90 22.85 -15.98
N GLN A 83 7.49 24.13 -15.94
CA GLN A 83 6.17 24.52 -15.43
C GLN A 83 5.18 24.74 -16.57
N VAL A 84 4.03 24.05 -16.50
CA VAL A 84 2.89 24.26 -17.39
C VAL A 84 1.78 24.95 -16.59
N VAL A 85 1.37 26.14 -17.02
CA VAL A 85 0.31 26.93 -16.34
C VAL A 85 -0.95 26.90 -17.18
N LEU A 86 -1.99 26.25 -16.67
CA LEU A 86 -3.33 26.26 -17.27
C LEU A 86 -4.06 27.57 -16.97
N ARG A 87 -4.81 28.07 -17.95
CA ARG A 87 -5.69 29.25 -17.79
C ARG A 87 -7.04 28.97 -18.44
N GLY A 88 -8.10 29.29 -17.71
CA GLY A 88 -9.50 29.13 -18.14
C GLY A 88 -10.45 29.70 -17.09
N ASP A 89 -11.76 29.60 -17.34
CA ASP A 89 -12.79 30.12 -16.44
C ASP A 89 -12.96 29.25 -15.17
N ASP A 90 -12.91 27.92 -15.30
CA ASP A 90 -12.94 26.98 -14.17
C ASP A 90 -11.91 25.86 -14.36
N VAL A 91 -10.67 26.13 -13.93
CA VAL A 91 -9.55 25.20 -14.03
C VAL A 91 -9.63 24.04 -13.01
N LEU A 92 -10.61 24.07 -12.10
CA LEU A 92 -10.83 23.04 -11.07
C LEU A 92 -12.05 22.16 -11.37
N SER A 93 -12.73 22.41 -12.49
CA SER A 93 -13.82 21.54 -12.94
C SER A 93 -13.32 20.12 -13.18
N ASN A 94 -14.20 19.13 -12.97
CA ASN A 94 -13.87 17.71 -13.21
C ASN A 94 -13.33 17.47 -14.63
N GLU A 95 -13.93 18.13 -15.62
CA GLU A 95 -13.50 18.05 -17.02
C GLU A 95 -12.08 18.61 -17.22
N SER A 96 -11.75 19.77 -16.64
CA SER A 96 -10.40 20.35 -16.72
C SER A 96 -9.33 19.52 -16.00
N LEU A 97 -9.68 18.87 -14.87
CA LEU A 97 -8.77 17.98 -14.16
C LEU A 97 -8.49 16.70 -14.97
N LEU A 98 -9.53 16.12 -15.60
CA LEU A 98 -9.39 14.96 -16.49
C LEU A 98 -8.58 15.29 -17.75
N GLU A 99 -8.79 16.46 -18.34
CA GLU A 99 -8.02 16.93 -19.49
C GLU A 99 -6.54 17.11 -19.13
N THR A 100 -6.25 17.61 -17.92
CA THR A 100 -4.88 17.71 -17.39
C THR A 100 -4.23 16.34 -17.19
N LEU A 101 -4.95 15.36 -16.64
CA LEU A 101 -4.45 13.98 -16.48
C LEU A 101 -4.25 13.28 -17.83
N ALA A 102 -5.12 13.51 -18.80
CA ALA A 102 -4.98 13.00 -20.16
C ALA A 102 -3.74 13.58 -20.85
N PHE A 103 -3.48 14.88 -20.67
CA PHE A 103 -2.26 15.52 -21.17
C PHE A 103 -0.99 14.94 -20.52
N GLN A 104 -1.00 14.72 -19.20
CA GLN A 104 0.11 14.07 -18.50
C GLN A 104 0.35 12.64 -19.00
N ARG A 105 -0.72 11.89 -19.27
CA ARG A 105 -0.64 10.56 -19.88
C ARG A 105 -0.02 10.61 -21.28
N GLU A 106 -0.42 11.57 -22.11
CA GLU A 106 0.17 11.77 -23.45
C GLU A 106 1.67 12.05 -23.37
N LEU A 107 2.12 12.85 -22.39
CA LEU A 107 3.54 13.11 -22.15
C LEU A 107 4.31 11.85 -21.70
N ARG A 108 3.70 10.99 -20.87
CA ARG A 108 4.28 9.68 -20.49
C ARG A 108 4.36 8.70 -21.66
N GLU A 109 3.37 8.72 -22.55
CA GLU A 109 3.32 7.83 -23.72
C GLU A 109 4.23 8.33 -24.86
N ASN A 110 4.60 9.61 -24.86
CA ASN A 110 5.52 10.19 -25.84
C ASN A 110 6.97 9.76 -25.56
N GLU A 111 7.54 8.95 -26.45
CA GLU A 111 8.86 8.34 -26.26
C GLU A 111 10.01 9.36 -26.06
N THR A 112 9.95 10.52 -26.70
CA THR A 112 10.97 11.58 -26.55
C THR A 112 10.86 12.28 -25.19
N VAL A 113 9.64 12.50 -24.71
CA VAL A 113 9.41 13.15 -23.41
C VAL A 113 9.64 12.17 -22.28
N ARG A 114 9.15 10.94 -22.39
CA ARG A 114 9.29 9.87 -21.42
C ARG A 114 10.74 9.62 -20.99
N GLU A 115 11.70 9.68 -21.92
CA GLU A 115 13.13 9.50 -21.61
C GLU A 115 13.71 10.66 -20.77
N SER A 116 13.05 11.81 -20.76
CA SER A 116 13.43 12.99 -19.96
C SER A 116 12.68 13.12 -18.63
N LEU A 117 11.67 12.28 -18.38
CA LEU A 117 10.90 12.30 -17.14
C LEU A 117 11.65 11.54 -16.05
N VAL A 118 11.51 11.99 -14.79
CA VAL A 118 11.99 11.25 -13.62
C VAL A 118 11.21 9.94 -13.45
N GLU A 119 11.86 8.92 -12.90
CA GLU A 119 11.27 7.58 -12.74
C GLU A 119 10.08 7.60 -11.77
N ASP A 120 10.24 8.30 -10.65
CA ASP A 120 9.24 8.41 -9.59
C ASP A 120 8.59 9.80 -9.60
N ASP A 121 7.27 9.84 -9.73
CA ASP A 121 6.44 11.06 -9.65
C ASP A 121 6.84 12.21 -10.63
N PRO A 122 6.79 11.97 -11.95
CA PRO A 122 7.21 12.97 -12.95
C PRO A 122 6.27 14.17 -13.09
N PHE A 123 5.09 14.14 -12.45
CA PHE A 123 4.10 15.21 -12.55
C PHE A 123 3.52 15.52 -11.18
N GLN A 124 3.71 16.75 -10.74
CA GLN A 124 3.14 17.26 -9.49
C GLN A 124 2.04 18.27 -9.81
N GLY A 125 0.82 18.00 -9.36
CA GLY A 125 -0.33 18.88 -9.63
C GLY A 125 -1.57 18.51 -8.84
N LEU A 126 -2.50 19.47 -8.71
CA LEU A 126 -3.74 19.28 -7.97
C LEU A 126 -4.65 18.21 -8.58
N SER A 127 -4.58 18.01 -9.90
CA SER A 127 -5.33 16.96 -10.60
C SER A 127 -4.92 15.56 -10.15
N GLU A 128 -3.63 15.35 -9.88
CA GLU A 128 -3.11 14.07 -9.37
C GLU A 128 -3.63 13.83 -7.96
N ILE A 129 -3.51 14.83 -7.06
CA ILE A 129 -3.99 14.73 -5.67
C ILE A 129 -5.49 14.36 -5.64
N VAL A 130 -6.31 15.02 -6.46
CA VAL A 130 -7.75 14.73 -6.53
C VAL A 130 -7.99 13.32 -7.08
N ALA A 131 -7.28 12.90 -8.13
CA ALA A 131 -7.41 11.55 -8.69
C ALA A 131 -7.01 10.46 -7.70
N THR A 132 -5.87 10.60 -7.02
CA THR A 132 -5.42 9.66 -5.99
C THR A 132 -6.40 9.62 -4.81
N ALA A 133 -6.98 10.75 -4.42
CA ALA A 133 -7.99 10.80 -3.36
C ALA A 133 -9.30 10.13 -3.79
N SER A 134 -9.72 10.28 -5.05
CA SER A 134 -10.91 9.60 -5.59
C SER A 134 -10.71 8.10 -5.68
N VAL A 135 -9.58 7.62 -6.19
CA VAL A 135 -9.27 6.18 -6.27
C VAL A 135 -9.19 5.55 -4.87
N GLN A 136 -8.56 6.22 -3.91
CA GLN A 136 -8.53 5.75 -2.51
C GLN A 136 -9.92 5.74 -1.85
N GLY A 137 -10.79 6.68 -2.22
CA GLY A 137 -12.19 6.69 -1.77
C GLY A 137 -12.96 5.50 -2.32
N ASP A 138 -12.88 5.27 -3.63
CA ASP A 138 -13.53 4.14 -4.30
C ASP A 138 -13.02 2.78 -3.75
N GLU A 139 -11.73 2.67 -3.43
CA GLU A 139 -11.15 1.47 -2.79
C GLU A 139 -11.68 1.25 -1.37
N ALA A 140 -11.93 2.32 -0.60
CA ALA A 140 -12.50 2.20 0.74
C ALA A 140 -13.97 1.73 0.69
N ASP A 141 -14.77 2.29 -0.23
CA ASP A 141 -16.16 1.88 -0.43
C ASP A 141 -16.25 0.40 -0.88
N LEU A 142 -15.39 -0.03 -1.80
CA LEU A 142 -15.31 -1.44 -2.23
C LEU A 142 -14.92 -2.40 -1.10
N VAL A 143 -14.06 -1.95 -0.19
CA VAL A 143 -13.66 -2.75 0.98
C VAL A 143 -14.81 -2.82 1.99
N GLU A 144 -15.55 -1.73 2.22
CA GLU A 144 -16.73 -1.71 3.09
C GLU A 144 -17.85 -2.63 2.54
N ASP A 145 -18.17 -2.53 1.26
CA ASP A 145 -19.12 -3.44 0.59
C ASP A 145 -18.70 -4.91 0.75
N ARG A 146 -17.40 -5.19 0.60
CA ARG A 146 -16.87 -6.56 0.77
C ARG A 146 -16.94 -7.04 2.22
N PHE A 147 -16.77 -6.14 3.19
CA PHE A 147 -16.93 -6.48 4.61
C PHE A 147 -18.40 -6.80 4.92
N GLU A 148 -19.35 -6.01 4.43
CA GLU A 148 -20.79 -6.30 4.60
C GLU A 148 -21.17 -7.64 3.95
N ASP A 149 -20.68 -7.92 2.74
CA ASP A 149 -20.88 -9.22 2.09
C ASP A 149 -20.33 -10.38 2.93
N LEU A 150 -19.13 -10.22 3.50
CA LEU A 150 -18.50 -11.23 4.36
C LEU A 150 -19.23 -11.41 5.70
N GLU A 151 -19.74 -10.33 6.29
CA GLU A 151 -20.55 -10.42 7.51
C GLU A 151 -21.86 -11.18 7.24
N ASN A 152 -22.55 -10.88 6.15
CA ASN A 152 -23.76 -11.61 5.75
C ASN A 152 -23.47 -13.10 5.44
N GLU A 153 -22.36 -13.39 4.76
CA GLU A 153 -21.92 -14.77 4.49
C GLU A 153 -21.58 -15.51 5.79
N SER A 154 -20.94 -14.84 6.74
CA SER A 154 -20.64 -15.40 8.07
C SER A 154 -21.91 -15.68 8.87
N GLU A 155 -22.89 -14.78 8.87
CA GLU A 155 -24.17 -14.99 9.56
C GLU A 155 -24.97 -16.15 8.96
N ALA A 156 -24.96 -16.28 7.63
CA ALA A 156 -25.57 -17.42 6.95
C ALA A 156 -24.89 -18.74 7.32
N LEU A 157 -23.55 -18.77 7.31
CA LEU A 157 -22.77 -19.95 7.69
C LEU A 157 -23.02 -20.37 9.15
N GLU A 158 -23.12 -19.42 10.08
CA GLU A 158 -23.42 -19.71 11.49
C GLU A 158 -24.81 -20.35 11.63
N ALA A 159 -25.82 -19.85 10.90
CA ALA A 159 -27.15 -20.45 10.87
C ALA A 159 -27.16 -21.87 10.26
N ASP A 160 -26.34 -22.11 9.25
CA ASP A 160 -26.18 -23.42 8.62
C ASP A 160 -25.52 -24.42 9.59
N VAL A 161 -24.50 -23.98 10.34
CA VAL A 161 -23.85 -24.78 11.39
C VAL A 161 -24.86 -25.14 12.49
N ASP A 162 -25.63 -24.18 12.99
CA ASP A 162 -26.66 -24.43 14.01
C ASP A 162 -27.70 -25.46 13.51
N THR A 163 -28.12 -25.33 12.25
CA THR A 163 -29.05 -26.27 11.62
C THR A 163 -28.43 -27.67 11.50
N ALA A 164 -27.15 -27.77 11.13
CA ALA A 164 -26.44 -29.03 11.03
C ALA A 164 -26.34 -29.72 12.41
N VAL A 165 -26.02 -28.97 13.46
CA VAL A 165 -25.97 -29.46 14.84
C VAL A 165 -27.32 -30.03 15.26
N GLU A 166 -28.40 -29.27 15.07
CA GLU A 166 -29.76 -29.68 15.44
C GLU A 166 -30.16 -31.00 14.76
N LEU A 167 -29.93 -31.10 13.44
CA LEU A 167 -30.30 -32.28 12.67
C LEU A 167 -29.43 -33.50 13.02
N ILE A 168 -28.14 -33.30 13.32
CA ILE A 168 -27.26 -34.39 13.79
C ILE A 168 -27.74 -34.92 15.14
N ASP A 169 -28.06 -34.03 16.09
CA ASP A 169 -28.51 -34.42 17.41
C ASP A 169 -29.87 -35.14 17.34
N GLU A 170 -30.80 -34.65 16.53
CA GLU A 170 -32.09 -35.31 16.31
C GLU A 170 -31.93 -36.70 15.69
N ALA A 171 -31.08 -36.85 14.67
CA ALA A 171 -30.80 -38.15 14.08
C ALA A 171 -30.15 -39.14 15.07
N ARG A 172 -29.34 -38.63 16.00
CA ARG A 172 -28.73 -39.43 17.08
C ARG A 172 -29.79 -39.89 18.08
N ASP A 173 -30.65 -39.00 18.55
CA ASP A 173 -31.72 -39.30 19.50
C ASP A 173 -32.69 -40.34 18.92
N LEU A 174 -33.05 -40.22 17.63
CA LEU A 174 -33.90 -41.19 16.94
C LEU A 174 -33.27 -42.58 16.87
N ARG A 175 -31.95 -42.65 16.63
CA ARG A 175 -31.22 -43.92 16.63
C ARG A 175 -31.22 -44.54 18.03
N GLU A 176 -30.92 -43.75 19.06
CA GLU A 176 -30.93 -44.20 20.44
C GLU A 176 -32.31 -44.74 20.85
N ALA A 177 -33.38 -44.02 20.51
CA ALA A 177 -34.75 -44.48 20.75
C ALA A 177 -35.06 -45.80 20.02
N ASN A 178 -34.54 -45.99 18.80
CA ASN A 178 -34.72 -47.24 18.06
C ASN A 178 -33.94 -48.41 18.70
N GLU A 179 -32.72 -48.16 19.17
CA GLU A 179 -31.93 -49.16 19.93
C GLU A 179 -32.61 -49.52 21.25
N GLU A 180 -33.16 -48.53 21.98
CA GLU A 180 -33.95 -48.77 23.19
C GLU A 180 -35.21 -49.59 22.91
N ASN A 181 -35.91 -49.33 21.81
CA ASN A 181 -37.07 -50.09 21.37
C ASN A 181 -36.70 -51.55 21.04
N GLU A 182 -35.59 -51.76 20.33
CA GLU A 182 -35.05 -53.10 20.03
C GLU A 182 -34.70 -53.85 21.33
N LEU A 183 -33.97 -53.22 22.25
CA LEU A 183 -33.61 -53.80 23.55
C LEU A 183 -34.84 -54.13 24.39
N ALA A 184 -35.85 -53.25 24.42
CA ALA A 184 -37.09 -53.50 25.15
C ALA A 184 -37.82 -54.73 24.60
N TYR A 185 -37.80 -54.93 23.28
CA TYR A 185 -38.36 -56.12 22.65
C TYR A 185 -37.54 -57.38 22.97
N GLU A 186 -36.21 -57.31 22.87
CA GLU A 186 -35.31 -58.43 23.21
C GLU A 186 -35.44 -58.88 24.68
N LEU A 187 -35.68 -57.92 25.59
CA LEU A 187 -35.91 -58.17 27.01
C LEU A 187 -37.34 -58.62 27.33
N GLU A 188 -38.19 -58.82 26.31
CA GLU A 188 -39.61 -59.18 26.45
C GLU A 188 -40.41 -58.16 27.29
N ALA A 189 -39.96 -56.90 27.35
CA ALA A 189 -40.63 -55.82 28.08
C ALA A 189 -41.80 -55.21 27.29
N ILE A 190 -41.74 -55.30 25.96
CA ILE A 190 -42.80 -54.93 25.02
C ILE A 190 -43.12 -56.11 24.09
N ASP A 191 -44.30 -56.09 23.45
CA ASP A 191 -44.69 -57.08 22.45
C ASP A 191 -44.32 -56.63 21.02
N GLU A 192 -44.42 -57.57 20.06
CA GLU A 192 -44.08 -57.34 18.65
C GLU A 192 -44.95 -56.24 18.00
N GLU A 193 -46.20 -56.08 18.41
CA GLU A 193 -47.09 -55.04 17.84
C GLU A 193 -46.63 -53.65 18.26
N VAL A 194 -46.26 -53.47 19.52
CA VAL A 194 -45.69 -52.22 20.04
C VAL A 194 -44.33 -51.93 19.41
N TYR A 195 -43.45 -52.94 19.33
CA TYR A 195 -42.12 -52.81 18.74
C TYR A 195 -42.18 -52.33 17.28
N GLU A 196 -42.96 -52.99 16.43
CA GLU A 196 -43.08 -52.64 15.01
C GLU A 196 -43.76 -51.28 14.80
N PHE A 197 -44.72 -50.92 15.66
CA PHE A 197 -45.38 -49.61 15.59
C PHE A 197 -44.40 -48.47 15.91
N GLU A 198 -43.66 -48.56 17.02
CA GLU A 198 -42.68 -47.54 17.40
C GLU A 198 -41.52 -47.48 16.40
N ARG A 199 -41.04 -48.63 15.93
CA ARG A 199 -39.99 -48.70 14.91
C ARG A 199 -40.40 -47.99 13.62
N ALA A 200 -41.61 -48.26 13.10
CA ALA A 200 -42.10 -47.58 11.90
C ALA A 200 -42.21 -46.07 12.08
N ARG A 201 -42.64 -45.61 13.27
CA ARG A 201 -42.69 -44.18 13.60
C ARG A 201 -41.30 -43.55 13.59
N LEU A 202 -40.32 -44.21 14.21
CA LEU A 202 -38.93 -43.74 14.27
C LEU A 202 -38.27 -43.73 12.89
N GLU A 203 -38.56 -44.73 12.04
CA GLU A 203 -38.09 -44.76 10.65
C GLU A 203 -38.66 -43.58 9.83
N ASP A 204 -39.95 -43.26 10.00
CA ASP A 204 -40.58 -42.10 9.35
C ASP A 204 -39.98 -40.76 9.85
N GLU A 205 -39.72 -40.63 11.15
CA GLU A 205 -39.10 -39.44 11.73
C GLU A 205 -37.65 -39.27 11.24
N ALA A 206 -36.88 -40.35 11.13
CA ALA A 206 -35.52 -40.31 10.60
C ALA A 206 -35.48 -39.90 9.13
N ALA A 207 -36.42 -40.39 8.32
CA ALA A 207 -36.56 -39.95 6.92
C ALA A 207 -36.89 -38.45 6.82
N ALA A 208 -37.70 -37.93 7.74
CA ALA A 208 -38.02 -36.50 7.78
C ALA A 208 -36.83 -35.61 8.20
N VAL A 209 -35.88 -36.14 8.99
CA VAL A 209 -34.60 -35.45 9.25
C VAL A 209 -33.76 -35.41 7.98
N GLU A 210 -33.68 -36.52 7.24
CA GLU A 210 -32.94 -36.60 5.97
C GLU A 210 -33.50 -35.61 4.93
N ASP A 211 -34.82 -35.57 4.75
CA ASP A 211 -35.49 -34.63 3.84
C ASP A 211 -35.19 -33.16 4.23
N ARG A 212 -35.23 -32.83 5.52
CA ARG A 212 -34.89 -31.48 6.01
C ARG A 212 -33.44 -31.11 5.76
N ALA A 213 -32.52 -32.05 5.93
CA ALA A 213 -31.10 -31.82 5.64
C ALA A 213 -30.87 -31.57 4.14
N GLN A 214 -31.54 -32.31 3.26
CA GLN A 214 -31.46 -32.10 1.81
C GLN A 214 -32.10 -30.78 1.36
N ASP A 215 -33.13 -30.30 2.05
CA ASP A 215 -33.75 -29.00 1.78
C ASP A 215 -32.90 -27.83 2.31
N ALA A 216 -32.14 -28.05 3.39
CA ALA A 216 -31.33 -27.02 4.05
C ALA A 216 -29.97 -26.80 3.36
N PHE A 217 -29.33 -27.87 2.87
CA PHE A 217 -27.94 -27.84 2.40
C PHE A 217 -27.83 -28.10 0.90
N ALA A 218 -26.89 -27.43 0.22
CA ALA A 218 -26.54 -27.79 -1.15
C ALA A 218 -25.89 -29.17 -1.22
N ASP A 219 -25.80 -29.77 -2.42
CA ASP A 219 -25.27 -31.13 -2.61
C ASP A 219 -23.91 -31.33 -1.92
N GLU A 220 -22.97 -30.38 -2.06
CA GLU A 220 -21.65 -30.47 -1.45
C GLU A 220 -21.67 -30.33 0.09
N GLU A 221 -22.57 -29.50 0.62
CA GLU A 221 -22.74 -29.25 2.06
C GLU A 221 -23.44 -30.44 2.73
N TYR A 222 -24.42 -31.03 2.06
CA TYR A 222 -25.08 -32.25 2.48
C TYR A 222 -24.09 -33.42 2.56
N GLU A 223 -23.16 -33.56 1.60
CA GLU A 223 -22.08 -34.56 1.70
C GLU A 223 -21.15 -34.32 2.90
N ALA A 224 -20.99 -33.08 3.37
CA ALA A 224 -20.22 -32.76 4.56
C ALA A 224 -21.01 -33.11 5.83
N PHE A 225 -22.28 -32.74 5.86
CA PHE A 225 -23.24 -33.12 6.90
C PHE A 225 -23.30 -34.63 7.10
N GLU A 226 -23.41 -35.43 6.04
CA GLU A 226 -23.43 -36.90 6.14
C GLU A 226 -22.15 -37.45 6.80
N LYS A 227 -20.99 -36.87 6.49
CA LYS A 227 -19.72 -37.27 7.11
C LYS A 227 -19.70 -36.92 8.59
N LEU A 228 -20.18 -35.74 8.97
CA LEU A 228 -20.28 -35.32 10.37
C LEU A 228 -21.23 -36.23 11.16
N LEU A 229 -22.37 -36.56 10.59
CA LEU A 229 -23.34 -37.49 11.18
C LEU A 229 -22.71 -38.87 11.42
N VAL A 230 -21.97 -39.41 10.44
CA VAL A 230 -21.25 -40.70 10.59
C VAL A 230 -20.20 -40.61 11.69
N ASN A 231 -19.40 -39.55 11.73
CA ASN A 231 -18.36 -39.37 12.74
C ASN A 231 -18.94 -39.27 14.17
N ALA A 232 -20.02 -38.50 14.33
CA ALA A 232 -20.72 -38.37 15.61
C ALA A 232 -21.27 -39.73 16.08
N SER A 233 -21.81 -40.51 15.14
CA SER A 233 -22.30 -41.88 15.40
C SER A 233 -21.19 -42.82 15.84
N GLU A 234 -20.02 -42.76 15.20
CA GLU A 234 -18.86 -43.58 15.58
C GLU A 234 -18.36 -43.23 16.99
N ALA A 235 -18.22 -41.95 17.30
CA ALA A 235 -17.78 -41.46 18.61
C ALA A 235 -18.72 -41.91 19.74
N GLN A 236 -20.04 -41.83 19.53
CA GLN A 236 -21.03 -42.32 20.49
C GLN A 236 -20.95 -43.84 20.67
N GLY A 237 -20.77 -44.59 19.58
CA GLY A 237 -20.54 -46.04 19.65
C GLY A 237 -19.27 -46.41 20.42
N GLU A 238 -18.23 -45.56 20.38
CA GLU A 238 -17.02 -45.74 21.19
C GLU A 238 -17.28 -45.46 22.67
N LEU A 239 -18.03 -44.39 22.99
CA LEU A 239 -18.43 -44.05 24.35
C LEU A 239 -19.25 -45.17 25.00
N PHE A 240 -20.23 -45.72 24.27
CA PHE A 240 -21.02 -46.86 24.73
C PHE A 240 -20.14 -48.08 25.03
N ARG A 241 -19.25 -48.44 24.09
CA ARG A 241 -18.28 -49.54 24.27
C ARG A 241 -17.36 -49.31 25.48
N LEU A 242 -16.99 -48.07 25.75
CA LEU A 242 -16.15 -47.70 26.88
C LEU A 242 -16.91 -47.88 28.21
N GLY A 243 -18.17 -47.43 28.28
CA GLY A 243 -19.04 -47.60 29.45
C GLY A 243 -19.29 -49.07 29.80
N VAL A 244 -19.62 -49.89 28.80
CA VAL A 244 -19.78 -51.34 28.99
C VAL A 244 -18.49 -51.99 29.52
N ARG A 245 -17.32 -51.56 29.02
CA ARG A 245 -16.03 -52.12 29.46
C ARG A 245 -15.65 -51.70 30.88
N HIS A 246 -16.00 -50.48 31.29
CA HIS A 246 -15.86 -50.02 32.67
C HIS A 246 -16.73 -50.84 33.61
N GLU A 247 -18.01 -51.00 33.29
CA GLU A 247 -18.96 -51.66 34.19
C GLU A 247 -18.78 -53.18 34.29
N PHE A 248 -18.40 -53.85 33.19
CA PHE A 248 -18.37 -55.32 33.13
C PHE A 248 -16.98 -55.94 32.96
N ASP A 249 -16.00 -55.22 32.42
CA ASP A 249 -14.67 -55.75 32.07
C ASP A 249 -13.54 -55.16 32.95
N GLY A 250 -13.88 -54.29 33.91
CA GLY A 250 -12.97 -53.77 34.92
C GLY A 250 -11.99 -52.71 34.40
N LEU A 251 -12.43 -51.87 33.45
CA LEU A 251 -11.67 -50.67 33.08
C LEU A 251 -11.47 -49.79 34.31
N ASP A 252 -10.24 -49.31 34.53
CA ASP A 252 -9.94 -48.44 35.67
C ASP A 252 -10.69 -47.10 35.55
N ASP A 253 -11.21 -46.59 36.68
CA ASP A 253 -11.98 -45.35 36.76
C ASP A 253 -11.21 -44.17 36.12
N GLU A 254 -9.89 -44.11 36.32
CA GLU A 254 -9.04 -43.02 35.84
C GLU A 254 -8.80 -43.13 34.32
N GLU A 255 -8.76 -44.34 33.77
CA GLU A 255 -8.69 -44.57 32.32
C GLU A 255 -10.03 -44.33 31.63
N PHE A 256 -11.14 -44.64 32.31
CA PHE A 256 -12.49 -44.35 31.83
C PHE A 256 -12.69 -42.83 31.73
N GLU A 257 -12.50 -42.09 32.82
CA GLU A 257 -12.67 -40.63 32.84
C GLU A 257 -11.82 -39.93 31.77
N ARG A 258 -10.57 -40.36 31.58
CA ARG A 258 -9.68 -39.80 30.55
C ARG A 258 -10.21 -40.02 29.14
N ARG A 259 -10.64 -41.24 28.81
CA ARG A 259 -11.11 -41.56 27.45
C ARG A 259 -12.48 -40.98 27.15
N THR A 260 -13.36 -40.89 28.14
CA THR A 260 -14.65 -40.19 28.02
C THR A 260 -14.44 -38.70 27.79
N ALA A 261 -13.47 -38.08 28.48
CA ALA A 261 -13.10 -36.68 28.23
C ALA A 261 -12.49 -36.47 26.84
N GLU A 262 -11.61 -37.37 26.36
CA GLU A 262 -11.04 -37.30 25.00
C GLU A 262 -12.11 -37.42 23.90
N LEU A 263 -13.08 -38.32 24.07
CA LEU A 263 -14.21 -38.49 23.14
C LEU A 263 -15.22 -37.35 23.24
N GLY A 264 -15.44 -36.79 24.43
CA GLY A 264 -16.26 -35.58 24.63
C GLY A 264 -15.67 -34.38 23.90
N VAL A 265 -14.36 -34.18 23.98
CA VAL A 265 -13.66 -33.12 23.23
C VAL A 265 -13.67 -33.38 21.71
N GLN A 266 -13.63 -34.64 21.26
CA GLN A 266 -13.82 -34.94 19.83
C GLN A 266 -15.22 -34.62 19.35
N LEU A 267 -16.25 -34.93 20.14
CA LEU A 267 -17.62 -34.55 19.82
C LEU A 267 -17.80 -33.03 19.80
N GLU A 268 -17.30 -32.32 20.81
CA GLU A 268 -17.34 -30.85 20.87
C GLU A 268 -16.57 -30.22 19.68
N GLY A 269 -15.40 -30.77 19.34
CA GLY A 269 -14.60 -30.35 18.19
C GLY A 269 -15.18 -30.70 16.81
N ILE A 270 -16.20 -31.56 16.74
CA ILE A 270 -16.97 -31.82 15.51
C ILE A 270 -17.97 -30.67 15.25
N TYR A 271 -18.41 -29.98 16.31
CA TYR A 271 -19.34 -28.86 16.24
C TYR A 271 -18.64 -27.47 16.19
N ASP A 272 -17.35 -27.39 16.56
CA ASP A 272 -16.55 -26.15 16.60
C ASP A 272 -15.67 -25.91 15.33
N ALA A 273 -15.77 -26.74 14.29
CA ALA A 273 -14.92 -26.69 13.09
C ALA A 273 -15.61 -26.05 11.88
#